data_AF-A0A1I8P0T9-F1
#
_entry.id   AF-A0A1I8P0T9-F1
#
_cell.length_a   1.000
_cell.length_b   1.000
_cell.length_c   1.000
_cell.angle_alpha   90.00
_cell.angle_beta   90.00
_cell.angle_gamma   90.00
#
_symmetry.space_group_name_H-M   'P 1'
#
loop_
_entity.id
_entity.type
_entity.pdbx_description
1 polymer ?
#
loop_
_entity_poly.entity_id
_entity_poly.type
_entity_poly.pdbx_seq_one_letter_code
_entity_poly.pdbx_strand_id
1 'polypeptide(L)'
;MGYIKVLAFLALVALAKGQKNAVSHYYGEHNTSVIRNDDYVDAHRRQYAGNIWFYDFQINQFKEAYLERVNSLEYQKDALLYELVRVDEHLYPITLLSDFSKSCVQKYQPLIPQMSWAKSEVDRCISAASAQANNLISAMSSTNRTLQSHYATAFEREINTCKNKFNVTTSNYTMCVANAVAISNTYTLNNQNQFSNQMQAAKNSADVLVKTEQECTFGIYNTTLSRISEANTRIDGCLNGMDDCTNCKGHYCEETYLWPASHINPNNATMNNPWYGRNVTTGCLMLNIF
;
A
#
# COMPACT_ATOMS: atom_id res chain seq x y z
N MET A 1 -4.49 1.54 22.09
CA MET A 1 -3.50 1.95 23.10
C MET A 1 -2.38 2.86 22.58
N GLY A 2 -2.26 3.15 21.27
CA GLY A 2 -1.21 4.05 20.73
C GLY A 2 -1.45 5.54 21.00
N TYR A 3 -2.70 6.01 20.94
CA TYR A 3 -3.04 7.44 21.08
C TYR A 3 -2.71 8.04 22.47
N ILE A 4 -2.81 7.25 23.55
CA ILE A 4 -2.48 7.70 24.91
C ILE A 4 -0.97 7.89 25.07
N LYS A 5 -0.16 7.06 24.40
CA LYS A 5 1.31 7.17 24.44
C LYS A 5 1.82 8.41 23.69
N VAL A 6 1.16 8.79 22.59
CA VAL A 6 1.51 9.99 21.82
C VAL A 6 1.13 11.28 22.57
N LEU A 7 -0.05 11.32 23.22
CA LEU A 7 -0.44 12.45 24.07
C LEU A 7 0.47 12.59 25.30
N ALA A 8 0.87 11.48 25.92
CA ALA A 8 1.81 11.49 27.03
C ALA A 8 3.21 11.98 26.60
N PHE A 9 3.68 11.61 25.40
CA PHE A 9 4.97 12.06 24.88
C PHE A 9 4.95 13.55 24.52
N LEU A 10 3.85 14.06 23.94
CA LEU A 10 3.67 15.49 23.68
C LEU A 10 3.62 16.32 24.98
N ALA A 11 2.96 15.81 26.03
CA ALA A 11 2.95 16.44 27.34
C ALA A 11 4.34 16.43 28.00
N LEU A 12 5.11 15.33 27.87
CA LEU A 12 6.46 15.21 28.41
C LEU A 12 7.47 16.12 27.68
N VAL A 13 7.36 16.29 26.36
CA VAL A 13 8.23 17.21 25.61
C VAL A 13 7.89 18.69 25.91
N ALA A 14 6.61 19.00 26.15
CA ALA A 14 6.19 20.33 26.62
C ALA A 14 6.71 20.64 28.04
N LEU A 15 6.69 19.65 28.95
CA LEU A 15 7.20 19.80 30.32
C LEU A 15 8.74 19.84 30.40
N ALA A 16 9.44 19.04 29.60
CA ALA A 16 10.91 18.98 29.59
C ALA A 16 11.56 20.27 29.03
N LYS A 17 10.85 21.00 28.15
CA LYS A 17 11.29 22.34 27.69
C LYS A 17 10.81 23.48 28.61
N GLY A 18 9.84 23.24 29.48
CA GLY A 18 9.40 24.17 30.52
C GLY A 18 10.38 24.29 31.70
N GLN A 19 11.21 23.27 31.95
CA GLN A 19 12.15 23.26 33.09
C GLN A 19 13.52 23.90 32.83
N LYS A 20 13.79 24.47 31.65
CA LYS A 20 15.09 25.12 31.38
C LYS A 20 15.19 26.61 31.71
N ASN A 21 14.12 27.25 32.20
CA ASN A 21 14.20 28.59 32.77
C ASN A 21 13.70 28.55 34.21
N ALA A 22 14.56 28.10 35.14
CA ALA A 22 14.41 28.43 36.54
C ALA A 22 14.65 29.95 36.68
N VAL A 23 13.58 30.73 36.52
CA VAL A 23 13.56 32.14 36.92
C VAL A 23 13.73 32.16 38.43
N SER A 24 14.91 32.56 38.88
CA SER A 24 15.19 32.95 40.26
C SER A 24 14.25 34.09 40.65
N HIS A 25 13.10 33.76 41.25
CA HIS A 25 12.21 34.72 41.90
C HIS A 25 12.81 35.12 43.25
N TYR A 26 13.60 36.19 43.26
CA TYR A 26 13.90 36.94 44.49
C TYR A 26 12.66 37.76 44.82
N TYR A 27 11.92 37.36 45.85
CA TYR A 27 10.72 38.06 46.32
C TYR A 27 11.11 39.43 46.89
N GLY A 28 10.73 40.49 46.20
CA GLY A 28 10.59 41.84 46.73
C GLY A 28 9.19 42.34 46.42
N GLU A 29 8.43 42.67 47.47
CA GLU A 29 7.11 43.28 47.40
C GLU A 29 7.10 44.50 46.47
N HIS A 30 6.34 44.45 45.39
CA HIS A 30 5.62 45.61 44.85
C HIS A 30 4.54 45.13 43.88
N ASN A 31 3.30 45.61 44.09
CA ASN A 31 2.15 45.51 43.19
C ASN A 31 2.48 46.10 41.81
N THR A 32 3.12 45.33 40.95
CA THR A 32 3.24 45.62 39.52
C THR A 32 2.85 44.37 38.77
N SER A 33 1.73 44.42 38.03
CA SER A 33 1.44 43.39 37.04
C SER A 33 2.52 43.49 35.97
N VAL A 34 3.59 42.70 36.11
CA VAL A 34 4.71 42.73 35.16
C VAL A 34 4.17 42.33 33.79
N ILE A 35 4.23 43.25 32.84
CA ILE A 35 3.83 43.01 31.45
C ILE A 35 4.85 42.02 30.86
N ARG A 36 4.40 40.80 30.52
CA ARG A 36 5.22 39.67 30.05
C ARG A 36 5.04 39.38 28.56
N ASN A 37 5.04 40.43 27.74
CA ASN A 37 4.76 40.31 26.31
C ASN A 37 5.83 39.49 25.55
N ASP A 38 7.11 39.62 25.91
CA ASP A 38 8.16 38.82 25.26
C ASP A 38 8.05 37.33 25.62
N ASP A 39 7.78 36.98 26.89
CA ASP A 39 7.51 35.60 27.30
C ASP A 39 6.28 35.02 26.55
N TYR A 40 5.25 35.84 26.37
CA TYR A 40 4.05 35.47 25.62
C TYR A 40 4.35 35.19 24.15
N VAL A 41 5.12 36.06 23.49
CA VAL A 41 5.55 35.86 22.10
C VAL A 41 6.40 34.60 21.97
N ASP A 42 7.35 34.39 22.88
CA ASP A 42 8.24 33.23 22.86
C ASP A 42 7.49 31.91 23.12
N ALA A 43 6.45 31.93 23.96
CA ALA A 43 5.57 30.77 24.11
C ALA A 43 4.87 30.41 22.79
N HIS A 44 4.35 31.40 22.06
CA HIS A 44 3.71 31.18 20.75
C HIS A 44 4.72 30.73 19.68
N ARG A 45 5.93 31.27 19.65
CA ARG A 45 7.00 30.78 18.76
C ARG A 45 7.29 29.30 18.99
N ARG A 46 7.34 28.86 20.26
CA ARG A 46 7.52 27.43 20.59
C ARG A 46 6.34 26.59 20.14
N GLN A 47 5.11 27.08 20.31
CA GLN A 47 3.91 26.41 19.84
C GLN A 47 3.92 26.26 18.30
N TYR A 48 4.24 27.33 17.58
CA TYR A 48 4.36 27.32 16.12
C TYR A 48 5.42 26.36 15.61
N ALA A 49 6.60 26.33 16.24
CA ALA A 49 7.62 25.34 15.94
C ALA A 49 7.12 23.90 16.20
N GLY A 50 6.33 23.70 17.25
CA GLY A 50 5.65 22.43 17.55
C GLY A 50 4.68 22.00 16.45
N ASN A 51 3.90 22.93 15.90
CA ASN A 51 2.97 22.63 14.80
C ASN A 51 3.70 22.15 13.54
N ILE A 52 4.79 22.82 13.15
CA ILE A 52 5.60 22.43 11.99
C ILE A 52 6.19 21.04 12.19
N TRP A 53 6.79 20.80 13.35
CA TRP A 53 7.33 19.48 13.70
C TRP A 53 6.27 18.38 13.65
N PHE A 54 5.07 18.66 14.17
CA PHE A 54 3.97 17.71 14.16
C PHE A 54 3.53 17.37 12.73
N TYR A 55 3.44 18.35 11.82
CA TYR A 55 3.10 18.09 10.42
C TYR A 55 4.18 17.29 9.70
N ASP A 56 5.47 17.62 9.90
CA ASP A 56 6.57 16.84 9.33
C ASP A 56 6.54 15.38 9.82
N PHE A 57 6.30 15.18 11.13
CA PHE A 57 6.15 13.86 11.70
C PHE A 57 5.00 13.08 11.05
N GLN A 58 3.81 13.69 10.93
CA GLN A 58 2.64 13.05 10.33
C GLN A 58 2.86 12.71 8.85
N ILE A 59 3.50 13.61 8.08
CA ILE A 59 3.85 13.37 6.67
C ILE A 59 4.79 12.16 6.55
N ASN A 60 5.84 12.12 7.36
CA ASN A 60 6.83 11.05 7.31
C ASN A 60 6.23 9.70 7.73
N GLN A 61 5.46 9.67 8.83
CA GLN A 61 4.76 8.46 9.28
C GLN A 61 3.81 7.92 8.22
N PHE A 62 3.04 8.80 7.58
CA PHE A 62 2.16 8.40 6.49
C PHE A 62 2.95 7.81 5.31
N LYS A 63 4.04 8.46 4.91
CA LYS A 63 4.89 8.00 3.80
C LYS A 63 5.52 6.63 4.09
N GLU A 64 6.08 6.47 5.30
CA GLU A 64 6.69 5.22 5.74
C GLU A 64 5.66 4.09 5.78
N ALA A 65 4.49 4.31 6.39
CA ALA A 65 3.43 3.32 6.46
C ALA A 65 2.91 2.92 5.07
N TYR A 66 2.82 3.87 4.12
CA TYR A 66 2.45 3.56 2.74
C TYR A 66 3.50 2.67 2.07
N LEU A 67 4.78 3.04 2.16
CA LEU A 67 5.88 2.27 1.56
C LEU A 67 6.01 0.88 2.18
N GLU A 68 5.81 0.74 3.48
CA GLU A 68 5.82 -0.55 4.17
C GLU A 68 4.69 -1.47 3.65
N ARG A 69 3.48 -0.93 3.46
CA ARG A 69 2.36 -1.69 2.88
C ARG A 69 2.66 -2.14 1.46
N VAL A 70 3.25 -1.26 0.63
CA VAL A 70 3.65 -1.62 -0.74
C VAL A 70 4.74 -2.69 -0.74
N ASN A 71 5.78 -2.53 0.07
CA ASN A 71 6.90 -3.48 0.14
C ASN A 71 6.52 -4.83 0.77
N SER A 72 5.46 -4.89 1.58
CA SER A 72 4.97 -6.16 2.12
C SER A 72 4.53 -7.17 1.03
N LEU A 73 4.32 -6.71 -0.20
CA LEU A 73 4.02 -7.59 -1.33
C LEU A 73 5.24 -8.34 -1.85
N GLU A 74 6.45 -8.00 -1.41
CA GLU A 74 7.65 -8.82 -1.66
C GLU A 74 7.49 -10.25 -1.10
N TYR A 75 6.71 -10.45 -0.03
CA TYR A 75 6.42 -11.81 0.44
C TYR A 75 5.65 -12.64 -0.59
N GLN A 76 4.79 -12.01 -1.40
CA GLN A 76 4.06 -12.69 -2.48
C GLN A 76 5.00 -13.03 -3.66
N LYS A 77 6.00 -12.17 -3.92
CA LYS A 77 7.07 -12.44 -4.87
C LYS A 77 7.81 -13.72 -4.49
N ASP A 78 8.33 -13.81 -3.27
CA ASP A 78 9.11 -14.96 -2.83
C ASP A 78 8.32 -16.27 -2.88
N ALA A 79 7.04 -16.23 -2.47
CA ALA A 79 6.15 -17.37 -2.59
C ALA A 79 5.97 -17.82 -4.06
N LEU A 80 5.80 -16.88 -4.99
CA LEU A 80 5.68 -17.19 -6.42
C LEU A 80 6.97 -17.81 -6.99
N LEU A 81 8.13 -17.28 -6.63
CA LEU A 81 9.41 -17.80 -7.10
C LEU A 81 9.68 -19.20 -6.55
N TYR A 82 9.31 -19.46 -5.30
CA TYR A 82 9.39 -20.80 -4.71
C TYR A 82 8.51 -21.82 -5.45
N GLU A 83 7.30 -21.41 -5.84
CA GLU A 83 6.40 -22.25 -6.64
C GLU A 83 7.01 -22.63 -7.99
N LEU A 84 7.69 -21.70 -8.67
CA LEU A 84 8.41 -21.99 -9.92
C LEU A 84 9.57 -22.96 -9.71
N VAL A 85 10.33 -22.83 -8.62
CA VAL A 85 11.38 -23.80 -8.25
C VAL A 85 10.78 -25.18 -8.02
N ARG A 86 9.69 -25.27 -7.25
CA ARG A 86 9.03 -26.55 -6.93
C ARG A 86 8.57 -27.28 -8.20
N VAL A 87 8.04 -26.55 -9.18
CA VAL A 87 7.63 -27.13 -10.46
C VAL A 87 8.82 -27.64 -11.25
N ASP A 88 9.92 -26.89 -11.31
CA ASP A 88 11.14 -27.32 -11.99
C ASP A 88 11.72 -28.60 -11.34
N GLU A 89 11.80 -28.63 -10.00
CA GLU A 89 12.22 -29.79 -9.21
C GLU A 89 11.29 -31.00 -9.39
N HIS A 90 9.99 -30.77 -9.62
CA HIS A 90 9.02 -31.83 -9.89
C HIS A 90 9.16 -32.41 -11.30
N LEU A 91 9.36 -31.56 -12.30
CA LEU A 91 9.46 -31.97 -13.71
C LEU A 91 10.81 -32.62 -14.03
N TYR A 92 11.89 -32.22 -13.35
CA TYR A 92 13.23 -32.72 -13.63
C TYR A 92 13.33 -34.26 -13.54
N PRO A 93 12.91 -34.94 -12.46
CA PRO A 93 12.93 -36.40 -12.39
C PRO A 93 12.12 -37.10 -13.50
N ILE A 94 11.02 -36.51 -13.96
CA ILE A 94 10.20 -37.07 -15.05
C ILE A 94 11.01 -37.15 -16.35
N THR A 95 11.90 -36.18 -16.58
CA THR A 95 12.80 -36.18 -17.74
C THR A 95 13.84 -37.30 -17.72
N LEU A 96 14.08 -37.93 -16.55
CA LEU A 96 15.05 -39.00 -16.37
C LEU A 96 14.46 -40.40 -16.56
N LEU A 97 13.13 -40.54 -16.59
CA LEU A 97 12.46 -41.84 -16.68
C LEU A 97 12.65 -42.52 -18.05
N SER A 98 12.58 -41.76 -19.15
CA SER A 98 12.74 -42.25 -20.52
C SER A 98 12.90 -41.09 -21.52
N ASP A 99 13.35 -41.37 -22.74
CA ASP A 99 13.35 -40.37 -23.83
C ASP A 99 11.93 -39.89 -24.19
N PHE A 100 10.92 -40.77 -24.04
CA PHE A 100 9.52 -40.42 -24.25
C PHE A 100 9.03 -39.40 -23.21
N SER A 101 9.23 -39.67 -21.92
CA SER A 101 8.83 -38.76 -20.85
C SER A 101 9.58 -37.42 -20.90
N LYS A 102 10.87 -37.46 -21.27
CA LYS A 102 11.66 -36.27 -21.55
C LYS A 102 11.07 -35.42 -22.68
N SER A 103 10.66 -36.04 -23.79
CA SER A 103 10.01 -35.35 -24.91
C SER A 103 8.71 -34.66 -24.48
N CYS A 104 7.87 -35.34 -23.69
CA CYS A 104 6.63 -34.76 -23.15
C CYS A 104 6.89 -33.51 -22.29
N VAL A 105 7.85 -33.57 -21.37
CA VAL A 105 8.21 -32.43 -20.51
C VAL A 105 8.76 -31.29 -21.37
N GLN A 106 9.73 -31.56 -22.25
CA GLN A 106 10.36 -30.53 -23.09
C GLN A 106 9.38 -29.83 -24.03
N LYS A 107 8.33 -30.53 -24.48
CA LYS A 107 7.27 -29.97 -25.33
C LYS A 107 6.44 -28.90 -24.62
N TYR A 108 6.16 -29.07 -23.33
CA TYR A 108 5.22 -28.22 -22.59
C TYR A 108 5.83 -27.36 -21.48
N GLN A 109 7.05 -27.67 -21.02
CA GLN A 109 7.80 -26.83 -20.08
C GLN A 109 7.87 -25.35 -20.51
N PRO A 110 8.02 -24.99 -21.81
CA PRO A 110 8.04 -23.59 -22.23
C PRO A 110 6.75 -22.81 -21.96
N LEU A 111 5.63 -23.47 -21.62
CA LEU A 111 4.39 -22.80 -21.20
C LEU A 111 4.54 -22.17 -19.80
N ILE A 112 5.41 -22.73 -18.95
CA ILE A 112 5.66 -22.24 -17.59
C ILE A 112 6.49 -20.95 -17.70
N PRO A 113 6.03 -19.83 -17.12
CA PRO A 113 6.79 -18.59 -17.13
C PRO A 113 8.15 -18.75 -16.47
N GLN A 114 9.15 -18.05 -17.01
CA GLN A 114 10.48 -18.03 -16.41
C GLN A 114 10.46 -17.27 -15.08
N MET A 115 11.29 -17.73 -14.14
CA MET A 115 11.49 -17.08 -12.84
C MET A 115 11.93 -15.62 -12.97
N SER A 116 12.80 -15.32 -13.94
CA SER A 116 13.25 -13.96 -14.25
C SER A 116 12.10 -13.05 -14.67
N TRP A 117 11.20 -13.56 -15.51
CA TRP A 117 10.00 -12.83 -15.94
C TRP A 117 9.08 -12.56 -14.75
N ALA A 118 8.72 -13.59 -13.98
CA ALA A 118 7.83 -13.45 -12.83
C ALA A 118 8.38 -12.45 -11.80
N LYS A 119 9.68 -12.53 -11.50
CA LYS A 119 10.36 -11.57 -10.64
C LYS A 119 10.26 -10.14 -11.19
N SER A 120 10.62 -9.94 -12.45
CA SER A 120 10.64 -8.61 -13.07
C SER A 120 9.25 -7.96 -13.11
N GLU A 121 8.19 -8.73 -13.34
CA GLU A 121 6.83 -8.20 -13.38
C GLU A 121 6.33 -7.80 -11.99
N VAL A 122 6.62 -8.59 -10.95
CA VAL A 122 6.26 -8.22 -9.57
C VAL A 122 7.06 -7.00 -9.11
N ASP A 123 8.36 -6.96 -9.37
CA ASP A 123 9.21 -5.79 -9.06
C ASP A 123 8.73 -4.53 -9.80
N ARG A 124 8.20 -4.68 -11.03
CA ARG A 124 7.61 -3.58 -11.81
C ARG A 124 6.34 -3.03 -11.16
N CYS A 125 5.45 -3.89 -10.65
CA CYS A 125 4.28 -3.46 -9.90
C CYS A 125 4.74 -2.64 -8.66
N ILE A 126 5.58 -3.24 -7.80
CA ILE A 126 6.04 -2.62 -6.53
C ILE A 126 6.70 -1.27 -6.77
N SER A 127 7.53 -1.16 -7.81
CA SER A 127 8.22 0.07 -8.18
C SER A 127 7.24 1.16 -8.62
N ALA A 128 6.21 0.81 -9.38
CA ALA A 128 5.21 1.76 -9.85
C ALA A 128 4.40 2.35 -8.68
N ALA A 129 4.00 1.52 -7.71
CA ALA A 129 3.30 1.97 -6.51
C ALA A 129 4.21 2.81 -5.60
N SER A 130 5.47 2.39 -5.40
CA SER A 130 6.45 3.11 -4.58
C SER A 130 6.75 4.51 -5.10
N ALA A 131 6.78 4.68 -6.43
CA ALA A 131 6.99 5.98 -7.06
C ALA A 131 5.91 7.03 -6.71
N GLN A 132 4.71 6.59 -6.31
CA GLN A 132 3.61 7.49 -5.94
C GLN A 132 3.74 8.10 -4.54
N ALA A 133 4.64 7.59 -3.69
CA ALA A 133 4.75 8.03 -2.31
C ALA A 133 4.95 9.55 -2.17
N ASN A 134 5.77 10.15 -3.04
CA ASN A 134 6.00 11.60 -3.02
C ASN A 134 4.79 12.40 -3.50
N ASN A 135 4.03 11.87 -4.47
CA ASN A 135 2.81 12.52 -4.96
C ASN A 135 1.76 12.59 -3.85
N LEU A 136 1.59 11.51 -3.08
CA LEU A 136 0.64 11.44 -1.97
C LEU A 136 0.90 12.47 -0.88
N ILE A 137 2.17 12.84 -0.63
CA ILE A 137 2.53 13.81 0.41
C ILE A 137 2.69 15.25 -0.09
N SER A 138 2.71 15.46 -1.40
CA SER A 138 3.07 16.76 -2.00
C SER A 138 2.22 17.93 -1.49
N ALA A 139 0.90 17.75 -1.41
CA ALA A 139 -0.02 18.78 -0.95
C ALA A 139 0.20 19.14 0.53
N MET A 140 0.36 18.13 1.38
CA MET A 140 0.64 18.32 2.82
C MET A 140 1.97 19.03 3.05
N SER A 141 3.02 18.63 2.32
CA SER A 141 4.33 19.28 2.35
C SER A 141 4.26 20.74 1.92
N SER A 142 3.45 21.05 0.92
CA SER A 142 3.21 22.43 0.47
C SER A 142 2.55 23.26 1.58
N THR A 143 1.46 22.76 2.17
CA THR A 143 0.77 23.42 3.28
C THR A 143 1.69 23.63 4.49
N ASN A 144 2.51 22.64 4.86
CA ASN A 144 3.47 22.80 5.95
C ASN A 144 4.51 23.89 5.65
N ARG A 145 5.06 23.92 4.43
CA ARG A 145 6.00 24.96 4.00
C ARG A 145 5.38 26.35 4.02
N THR A 146 4.13 26.48 3.58
CA THR A 146 3.40 27.76 3.63
C THR A 146 3.21 28.21 5.07
N LEU A 147 2.82 27.32 5.98
CA LEU A 147 2.67 27.64 7.40
C LEU A 147 4.00 28.04 8.05
N GLN A 148 5.08 27.31 7.75
CA GLN A 148 6.43 27.63 8.22
C GLN A 148 6.87 29.02 7.75
N SER A 149 6.62 29.34 6.47
CA SER A 149 6.92 30.66 5.90
C SER A 149 6.11 31.76 6.59
N HIS A 150 4.82 31.54 6.87
CA HIS A 150 4.00 32.50 7.60
C HIS A 150 4.55 32.81 8.99
N TYR A 151 4.96 31.79 9.76
CA TYR A 151 5.57 31.98 11.07
C TYR A 151 6.90 32.71 10.99
N ALA A 152 7.77 32.35 10.04
CA ALA A 152 9.09 32.95 9.91
C ALA A 152 9.07 34.40 9.38
N THR A 153 8.01 34.80 8.68
CA THR A 153 7.96 36.08 7.98
C THR A 153 6.83 36.99 8.45
N ALA A 154 5.57 36.59 8.26
CA ALA A 154 4.42 37.43 8.53
C ALA A 154 4.27 37.69 10.03
N PHE A 155 4.34 36.64 10.86
CA PHE A 155 4.26 36.78 12.32
C PHE A 155 5.38 37.67 12.86
N GLU A 156 6.63 37.39 12.50
CA GLU A 156 7.78 38.17 12.96
C GLU A 156 7.74 39.64 12.51
N ARG A 157 7.22 39.90 11.31
CA ARG A 157 7.00 41.26 10.82
C ARG A 157 5.98 42.01 11.67
N GLU A 158 4.85 41.39 11.99
CA GLU A 158 3.81 42.00 12.83
C GLU A 158 4.34 42.31 14.24
N ILE A 159 5.09 41.38 14.85
CA ILE A 159 5.74 41.60 16.14
C ILE A 159 6.71 42.78 16.09
N ASN A 160 7.55 42.87 15.04
CA ASN A 160 8.47 43.99 14.87
C ASN A 160 7.75 45.32 14.63
N THR A 161 6.66 45.33 13.88
CA THR A 161 5.81 46.52 13.71
C THR A 161 5.23 46.99 15.04
N CYS A 162 4.75 46.06 15.89
CA CYS A 162 4.29 46.41 17.23
C CYS A 162 5.41 47.04 18.07
N LYS A 163 6.63 46.47 18.04
CA LYS A 163 7.80 46.97 18.77
C LYS A 163 8.22 48.38 18.31
N ASN A 164 8.13 48.66 17.01
CA ASN A 164 8.51 49.96 16.45
C ASN A 164 7.46 51.04 16.67
N LYS A 165 6.18 50.67 16.81
CA LYS A 165 5.06 51.61 16.92
C LYS A 165 4.73 52.02 18.37
N PHE A 166 4.94 51.12 19.33
CA PHE A 166 4.53 51.32 20.71
C PHE A 166 5.67 51.04 21.68
N ASN A 167 5.71 51.78 22.79
CA ASN A 167 6.63 51.46 23.89
C ASN A 167 6.22 50.11 24.52
N VAL A 168 7.20 49.22 24.69
CA VAL A 168 7.02 47.82 25.14
C VAL A 168 6.35 47.67 26.50
N THR A 169 6.36 48.72 27.32
CA THR A 169 5.70 48.75 28.64
C THR A 169 4.25 49.23 28.60
N THR A 170 3.70 49.50 27.41
CA THR A 170 2.33 50.03 27.26
C THR A 170 1.28 48.95 27.04
N SER A 171 0.04 49.23 27.46
CA SER A 171 -1.12 48.41 27.13
C SER A 171 -1.35 48.33 25.61
N ASN A 172 -1.05 49.41 24.87
CA ASN A 172 -1.14 49.44 23.41
C ASN A 172 -0.20 48.43 22.75
N TYR A 173 1.03 48.28 23.25
CA TYR A 173 1.95 47.24 22.78
C TYR A 173 1.39 45.84 23.06
N THR A 174 0.87 45.62 24.26
CA THR A 174 0.24 44.35 24.67
C THR A 174 -0.91 43.95 23.73
N MET A 175 -1.82 44.90 23.44
CA MET A 175 -2.93 44.67 22.51
C MET A 175 -2.45 44.38 21.08
N CYS A 176 -1.41 45.09 20.61
CA CYS A 176 -0.84 44.87 19.29
C CYS A 176 -0.27 43.46 19.15
N VAL A 177 0.53 43.02 20.14
CA VAL A 177 1.10 41.66 20.19
C VAL A 177 0.01 40.60 20.25
N ALA A 178 -1.02 40.80 21.08
CA ALA A 178 -2.14 39.88 21.19
C ALA A 178 -2.89 39.74 19.85
N ASN A 179 -3.08 40.85 19.11
CA ASN A 179 -3.70 40.83 17.80
C ASN A 179 -2.83 40.10 16.74
N ALA A 180 -1.52 40.35 16.73
CA ALA A 180 -0.59 39.63 15.84
C ALA A 180 -0.65 38.11 16.06
N VAL A 181 -0.67 37.69 17.33
CA VAL A 181 -0.86 36.28 17.70
C VAL A 181 -2.22 35.75 17.27
N ALA A 182 -3.31 36.50 17.49
CA ALA A 182 -4.65 36.07 17.09
C ALA A 182 -4.78 35.83 15.57
N ILE A 183 -4.16 36.70 14.77
CA ILE A 183 -4.11 36.55 13.30
C ILE A 183 -3.33 35.29 12.92
N SER A 184 -2.15 35.07 13.49
CA SER A 184 -1.35 33.86 13.20
C SER A 184 -2.01 32.58 13.70
N ASN A 185 -2.74 32.61 14.81
CA ASN A 185 -3.54 31.47 15.29
C ASN A 185 -4.70 31.16 14.33
N THR A 186 -5.37 32.18 13.81
CA THR A 186 -6.41 31.99 12.78
C THR A 186 -5.83 31.36 11.52
N TYR A 187 -4.66 31.85 11.07
CA TYR A 187 -3.96 31.28 9.93
C TYR A 187 -3.55 29.82 10.16
N THR A 188 -3.07 29.51 11.37
CA THR A 188 -2.71 28.16 11.81
C THR A 188 -3.91 27.23 11.75
N LEU A 189 -5.05 27.64 12.32
CA LEU A 189 -6.27 26.82 12.34
C LEU A 189 -6.76 26.49 10.92
N ASN A 190 -6.73 27.46 10.02
CA ASN A 190 -7.11 27.24 8.62
C ASN A 190 -6.16 26.24 7.93
N ASN A 191 -4.84 26.37 8.15
CA ASN A 191 -3.86 25.42 7.64
C ASN A 191 -4.02 24.02 8.25
N GLN A 192 -4.42 23.92 9.52
CA GLN A 192 -4.70 22.65 10.19
C GLN A 192 -5.88 21.92 9.56
N ASN A 193 -6.97 22.64 9.27
CA ASN A 193 -8.12 22.07 8.58
C ASN A 193 -7.73 21.60 7.17
N GLN A 194 -6.97 22.42 6.45
CA GLN A 194 -6.48 22.07 5.11
C GLN A 194 -5.57 20.84 5.13
N PHE A 195 -4.60 20.80 6.05
CA PHE A 195 -3.69 19.67 6.23
C PHE A 195 -4.46 18.39 6.56
N SER A 196 -5.44 18.46 7.46
CA SER A 196 -6.27 17.30 7.83
C SER A 196 -7.05 16.75 6.63
N ASN A 197 -7.64 17.63 5.82
CA ASN A 197 -8.36 17.22 4.61
C ASN A 197 -7.42 16.59 3.57
N GLN A 198 -6.23 17.17 3.37
CA GLN A 198 -5.21 16.62 2.47
C GLN A 198 -4.71 15.25 2.95
N MET A 199 -4.48 15.08 4.26
CA MET A 199 -4.09 13.80 4.85
C MET A 199 -5.17 12.74 4.64
N GLN A 200 -6.44 13.09 4.82
CA GLN A 200 -7.53 12.16 4.57
C GLN A 200 -7.63 11.78 3.09
N ALA A 201 -7.49 12.75 2.19
CA ALA A 201 -7.46 12.48 0.75
C ALA A 201 -6.27 11.58 0.36
N ALA A 202 -5.09 11.83 0.92
CA ALA A 202 -3.90 11.03 0.71
C ALA A 202 -4.09 9.58 1.19
N LYS A 203 -4.74 9.37 2.34
CA LYS A 203 -5.11 8.03 2.83
C LYS A 203 -6.02 7.28 1.86
N ASN A 204 -7.08 7.94 1.39
CA ASN A 204 -8.00 7.33 0.43
C ASN A 204 -7.28 6.96 -0.89
N SER A 205 -6.43 7.84 -1.40
CA SER A 205 -5.62 7.58 -2.59
C SER A 205 -4.61 6.45 -2.37
N ALA A 206 -3.98 6.40 -1.19
CA ALA A 206 -3.06 5.34 -0.82
C ALA A 206 -3.75 3.97 -0.81
N ASP A 207 -4.97 3.87 -0.27
CA ASP A 207 -5.73 2.61 -0.27
C ASP A 207 -6.08 2.15 -1.68
N VAL A 208 -6.45 3.07 -2.58
CA VAL A 208 -6.68 2.75 -3.99
C VAL A 208 -5.40 2.25 -4.66
N LEU A 209 -4.27 2.93 -4.45
CA LEU A 209 -2.98 2.54 -5.04
C LEU A 209 -2.51 1.18 -4.53
N VAL A 210 -2.63 0.91 -3.23
CA VAL A 210 -2.31 -0.40 -2.64
C VAL A 210 -3.19 -1.49 -3.23
N LYS A 211 -4.48 -1.22 -3.43
CA LYS A 211 -5.38 -2.18 -4.07
C LYS A 211 -4.99 -2.46 -5.52
N THR A 212 -4.72 -1.43 -6.31
CA THR A 212 -4.25 -1.59 -7.70
C THR A 212 -2.96 -2.41 -7.75
N GLU A 213 -2.07 -2.18 -6.80
CA GLU A 213 -0.81 -2.91 -6.71
C GLU A 213 -1.01 -4.40 -6.35
N GLN A 214 -1.93 -4.69 -5.43
CA GLN A 214 -2.36 -6.06 -5.12
C GLN A 214 -2.97 -6.75 -6.34
N GLU A 215 -3.80 -6.04 -7.11
CA GLU A 215 -4.39 -6.56 -8.36
C GLU A 215 -3.31 -6.86 -9.42
N CYS A 216 -2.31 -5.99 -9.55
CA CYS A 216 -1.14 -6.19 -10.44
C CYS A 216 -0.38 -7.47 -10.08
N THR A 217 -0.01 -7.61 -8.81
CA THR A 217 0.72 -8.78 -8.29
C THR A 217 -0.12 -10.05 -8.42
N PHE A 218 -1.40 -9.99 -8.08
CA PHE A 218 -2.33 -11.12 -8.20
C PHE A 218 -2.49 -11.58 -9.65
N GLY A 219 -2.54 -10.65 -10.61
CA GLY A 219 -2.60 -10.99 -12.04
C GLY A 219 -1.39 -11.83 -12.50
N ILE A 220 -0.20 -11.49 -12.01
CA ILE A 220 1.04 -12.25 -12.30
C ILE A 220 1.00 -13.62 -11.65
N TYR A 221 0.56 -13.69 -10.38
CA TYR A 221 0.45 -14.92 -9.62
C TYR A 221 -0.54 -15.89 -10.30
N ASN A 222 -1.73 -15.42 -10.63
CA ASN A 222 -2.77 -16.20 -11.30
C ASN A 222 -2.34 -16.67 -12.69
N THR A 223 -1.68 -15.80 -13.47
CA THR A 223 -1.14 -16.18 -14.78
C THR A 223 -0.11 -17.29 -14.65
N THR A 224 0.83 -17.15 -13.72
CA THR A 224 1.89 -18.14 -13.49
C THR A 224 1.32 -19.48 -13.06
N LEU A 225 0.45 -19.51 -12.05
CA LEU A 225 -0.17 -20.75 -11.58
C LEU A 225 -1.05 -21.42 -12.64
N SER A 226 -1.82 -20.64 -13.40
CA SER A 226 -2.64 -21.18 -14.50
C SER A 226 -1.77 -21.84 -15.57
N ARG A 227 -0.64 -21.22 -15.91
CA ARG A 227 0.33 -21.77 -16.87
C ARG A 227 1.05 -23.01 -16.36
N ILE A 228 1.40 -23.06 -15.07
CA ILE A 228 1.92 -24.27 -14.42
C ILE A 228 0.90 -25.39 -14.51
N SER A 229 -0.36 -25.13 -14.14
CA SER A 229 -1.44 -26.12 -14.20
C SER A 229 -1.68 -26.62 -15.63
N GLU A 230 -1.69 -25.72 -16.61
CA GLU A 230 -1.81 -26.07 -18.03
C GLU A 230 -0.65 -26.95 -18.48
N ALA A 231 0.59 -26.58 -18.15
CA ALA A 231 1.77 -27.36 -18.51
C ALA A 231 1.73 -28.75 -17.90
N ASN A 232 1.48 -28.87 -16.59
CA ASN A 232 1.40 -30.16 -15.91
C ASN A 232 0.30 -31.05 -16.51
N THR A 233 -0.90 -30.50 -16.74
CA THR A 233 -2.01 -31.26 -17.35
C THR A 233 -1.64 -31.81 -18.73
N ARG A 234 -0.94 -31.01 -19.54
CA ARG A 234 -0.50 -31.44 -20.88
C ARG A 234 0.64 -32.44 -20.83
N ILE A 235 1.57 -32.29 -19.88
CA ILE A 235 2.64 -33.26 -19.64
C ILE A 235 2.03 -34.60 -19.21
N ASP A 236 1.11 -34.60 -18.25
CA ASP A 236 0.42 -35.81 -17.80
C ASP A 236 -0.39 -36.45 -18.92
N GLY A 237 -1.13 -35.65 -19.69
CA GLY A 237 -1.83 -36.12 -20.88
C GLY A 237 -0.87 -36.78 -21.87
N CYS A 238 0.30 -36.18 -22.10
CA CYS A 238 1.33 -36.75 -22.96
C CYS A 238 1.90 -38.06 -22.44
N LEU A 239 2.25 -38.13 -21.16
CA LEU A 239 2.76 -39.35 -20.53
C LEU A 239 1.76 -40.51 -20.58
N ASN A 240 0.46 -40.20 -20.54
CA ASN A 240 -0.62 -41.18 -20.66
C ASN A 240 -1.05 -41.47 -22.12
N GLY A 241 -0.31 -40.96 -23.12
CA GLY A 241 -0.61 -41.19 -24.54
C GLY A 241 -1.85 -40.45 -25.05
N MET A 242 -2.34 -39.45 -24.31
CA MET A 242 -3.48 -38.62 -24.72
C MET A 242 -3.09 -37.47 -25.65
N ASP A 243 -1.80 -37.12 -25.74
CA ASP A 243 -1.28 -36.12 -26.69
C ASP A 243 -1.24 -36.61 -28.13
N ASP A 244 -0.99 -37.92 -28.29
CA ASP A 244 -0.70 -38.54 -29.57
C ASP A 244 -1.92 -39.29 -30.06
N CYS A 245 -3.03 -38.57 -30.17
CA CYS A 245 -4.09 -39.03 -31.03
C CYS A 245 -3.72 -38.69 -32.48
N THR A 246 -2.76 -39.42 -33.03
CA THR A 246 -2.39 -39.37 -34.46
C THR A 246 -3.61 -39.71 -35.36
N ASN A 247 -4.66 -40.33 -34.78
CA ASN A 247 -5.97 -40.61 -35.38
C ASN A 247 -7.09 -39.59 -35.07
N CYS A 248 -6.83 -38.48 -34.35
CA CYS A 248 -7.88 -37.50 -34.03
C CYS A 248 -8.14 -36.47 -35.14
N LYS A 249 -7.74 -36.77 -36.38
CA LYS A 249 -8.33 -36.12 -37.55
C LYS A 249 -9.62 -36.87 -37.90
N GLY A 250 -10.75 -36.39 -37.38
CA GLY A 250 -12.07 -36.81 -37.88
C GLY A 250 -13.03 -37.47 -36.90
N HIS A 251 -12.80 -37.42 -35.58
CA HIS A 251 -13.87 -37.79 -34.64
C HIS A 251 -14.81 -36.61 -34.40
N TYR A 252 -15.55 -36.23 -35.46
CA TYR A 252 -16.83 -35.58 -35.29
C TYR A 252 -17.80 -36.65 -34.80
N CYS A 253 -18.26 -36.52 -33.55
CA CYS A 253 -19.33 -37.38 -33.07
C CYS A 253 -20.66 -36.67 -33.18
N GLU A 254 -21.48 -37.12 -34.13
CA GLU A 254 -22.85 -36.62 -34.33
C GLU A 254 -23.65 -36.71 -33.03
N GLU A 255 -23.44 -37.76 -32.25
CA GLU A 255 -24.14 -37.98 -30.99
C GLU A 255 -23.28 -37.60 -29.78
N THR A 256 -23.24 -36.28 -29.53
CA THR A 256 -22.60 -35.73 -28.34
C THR A 256 -23.63 -35.46 -27.23
N TYR A 257 -23.39 -35.99 -26.04
CA TYR A 257 -24.15 -35.66 -24.84
C TYR A 257 -23.34 -34.72 -23.94
N LEU A 258 -23.89 -33.55 -23.64
CA LEU A 258 -23.29 -32.56 -22.75
C LEU A 258 -23.53 -32.97 -21.30
N TRP A 259 -22.45 -33.16 -20.55
CA TRP A 259 -22.51 -33.59 -19.15
C TRP A 259 -21.86 -32.54 -18.24
N PRO A 260 -22.62 -31.90 -17.33
CA PRO A 260 -22.02 -30.96 -16.38
C PRO A 260 -20.98 -31.63 -15.49
N ALA A 261 -19.81 -31.03 -15.31
CA ALA A 261 -18.77 -31.58 -14.44
C ALA A 261 -19.25 -31.84 -13.00
N SER A 262 -20.23 -31.06 -12.51
CA SER A 262 -20.85 -31.21 -11.18
C SER A 262 -21.58 -32.55 -10.97
N HIS A 263 -21.92 -33.26 -12.05
CA HIS A 263 -22.60 -34.56 -12.00
C HIS A 263 -21.61 -35.74 -12.02
N ILE A 264 -20.31 -35.48 -12.10
CA ILE A 264 -19.27 -36.50 -12.04
C ILE A 264 -18.82 -36.61 -10.58
N ASN A 265 -19.09 -37.76 -9.98
CA ASN A 265 -18.59 -38.05 -8.64
C ASN A 265 -17.24 -38.76 -8.75
N PRO A 266 -16.10 -38.11 -8.45
CA PRO A 266 -14.78 -38.72 -8.57
C PRO A 266 -14.55 -39.89 -7.61
N ASN A 267 -15.39 -40.05 -6.58
CA ASN A 267 -15.31 -41.15 -5.62
C ASN A 267 -16.18 -42.36 -5.99
N ASN A 268 -16.95 -42.27 -7.10
CA ASN A 268 -17.77 -43.36 -7.58
C ASN A 268 -17.29 -43.79 -8.97
N ALA A 269 -16.86 -45.05 -9.10
CA ALA A 269 -16.38 -45.62 -10.36
C ALA A 269 -17.51 -45.89 -11.38
N THR A 270 -18.77 -45.61 -11.02
CA THR A 270 -19.94 -45.82 -11.87
C THR A 270 -20.68 -44.50 -12.12
N MET A 271 -21.23 -44.35 -13.32
CA MET A 271 -22.02 -43.18 -13.72
C MET A 271 -23.31 -43.62 -14.43
N ASN A 272 -24.34 -42.77 -14.37
CA ASN A 272 -25.58 -43.00 -15.11
C ASN A 272 -25.31 -42.93 -16.61
N ASN A 273 -25.76 -43.95 -17.36
CA ASN A 273 -25.60 -44.00 -18.81
C ASN A 273 -26.67 -43.16 -19.52
N PRO A 274 -26.32 -42.00 -20.15
CA PRO A 274 -27.31 -41.14 -20.81
C PRO A 274 -27.90 -41.74 -22.10
N TRP A 275 -27.34 -42.84 -22.59
CA TRP A 275 -27.81 -43.53 -23.80
C TRP A 275 -28.59 -44.81 -23.50
N TYR A 276 -28.89 -45.07 -22.22
CA TYR A 276 -29.66 -46.24 -21.81
C TYR A 276 -31.05 -46.26 -22.49
N GLY A 277 -31.40 -47.39 -23.12
CA GLY A 277 -32.67 -47.58 -23.82
C GLY A 277 -32.69 -47.16 -25.30
N ARG A 278 -31.54 -46.74 -25.87
CA ARG A 278 -31.42 -46.53 -27.32
C ARG A 278 -31.28 -47.86 -28.06
N ASN A 279 -32.07 -48.04 -29.12
CA ASN A 279 -32.09 -49.26 -29.95
C ASN A 279 -31.20 -49.17 -31.20
N VAL A 280 -30.65 -47.98 -31.51
CA VAL A 280 -29.76 -47.77 -32.65
C VAL A 280 -28.69 -46.75 -32.26
N THR A 281 -27.43 -47.05 -32.59
CA THR A 281 -26.29 -46.14 -32.47
C THR A 281 -25.68 -45.96 -33.86
N THR A 282 -25.68 -44.74 -34.39
CA THR A 282 -25.34 -44.46 -35.80
C THR A 282 -23.86 -44.25 -36.08
N GLY A 283 -22.98 -44.39 -35.09
CA GLY A 283 -21.54 -44.50 -35.36
C GLY A 283 -20.64 -44.32 -34.13
N CYS A 284 -20.91 -43.32 -33.30
CA CYS A 284 -20.16 -43.06 -32.08
C CYS A 284 -21.08 -42.39 -31.04
N LEU A 285 -20.68 -42.47 -29.77
CA LEU A 285 -21.29 -41.75 -28.67
C LEU A 285 -20.18 -41.00 -27.95
N MET A 286 -20.36 -39.70 -27.70
CA MET A 286 -19.37 -38.86 -27.02
C MET A 286 -19.98 -38.17 -25.81
N LEU A 287 -19.36 -38.32 -24.63
CA LEU A 287 -19.60 -37.44 -23.49
C LEU A 287 -18.72 -36.19 -23.66
N ASN A 288 -19.34 -35.02 -23.69
CA ASN A 288 -18.64 -33.74 -23.61
C ASN A 288 -18.84 -33.15 -22.22
N ILE A 289 -17.79 -33.16 -21.42
CA ILE A 289 -17.81 -32.68 -20.04
C ILE A 289 -17.38 -31.22 -20.05
N PHE A 290 -18.21 -30.35 -19.46
CA PHE A 290 -18.00 -28.90 -19.42
C PHE A 290 -18.19 -28.33 -18.01
#